data_AF-A0A8K0RRF6-F1
#
_entry.id   AF-A0A8K0RRF6-F1
#
_cell.length_a   1.000
_cell.length_b   1.000
_cell.length_c   1.000
_cell.angle_alpha   90.00
_cell.angle_beta   90.00
_cell.angle_gamma   90.00
#
_symmetry.space_group_name_H-M   'P 1'
#
loop_
_entity.id
_entity.type
_entity.pdbx_description
1 polymer ?
#
loop_
_entity_poly.entity_id
_entity_poly.type
_entity_poly.pdbx_seq_one_letter_code
_entity_poly.pdbx_strand_id
1 'polypeptide(L)'
;MKQEMSWEESYAYYYDLAQQQRSVISSNADVIAFSYALVHFPFLSKITISSKAHGRLFVPLYHTPMIRAFPTGFVYPGSVHVLQDQKAQFLWKGDKNGPRKKYTIQRRGLCAALRMLAKHGDHKVSEFIIEDYEKFDRDWMLVDVKTPGHTRDDLATLIKRPDFHTLTLKVDRKGYKWGEGKVLVEMRELFCAIFGLPRTWSFRFWTDDRNKNIQWTC
;
A
#
# COMPACT_ATOMS: atom_id res chain seq x y z
N MET A 1 3.90 -22.75 -30.61
CA MET A 1 4.91 -22.36 -29.62
C MET A 1 4.75 -20.87 -29.36
N LYS A 2 4.56 -20.43 -28.12
CA LYS A 2 4.68 -19.00 -27.79
C LYS A 2 6.16 -18.66 -27.86
N GLN A 3 6.52 -17.75 -28.75
CA GLN A 3 7.89 -17.26 -28.86
C GLN A 3 8.25 -16.57 -27.53
N GLU A 4 9.22 -17.13 -26.82
CA GLU A 4 9.75 -16.54 -25.59
C GLU A 4 10.64 -15.37 -25.99
N MET A 5 10.47 -14.21 -25.35
CA MET A 5 11.40 -13.09 -25.52
C MET A 5 12.75 -13.51 -24.94
N SER A 6 13.85 -13.10 -25.58
CA SER A 6 15.17 -13.33 -25.01
C SER A 6 15.31 -12.57 -23.68
N TRP A 7 16.33 -12.96 -22.89
CA TRP A 7 16.66 -12.24 -21.66
C TRP A 7 17.02 -10.78 -21.96
N GLU A 8 17.79 -10.53 -23.01
CA GLU A 8 18.22 -9.21 -23.46
C GLU A 8 17.03 -8.35 -23.88
N GLU A 9 16.11 -8.91 -24.66
CA GLU A 9 14.88 -8.23 -25.08
C GLU A 9 13.99 -7.90 -23.87
N SER A 10 13.82 -8.85 -22.96
CA SER A 10 13.05 -8.65 -21.73
C SER A 10 13.70 -7.60 -20.84
N TYR A 11 15.02 -7.62 -20.70
CA TYR A 11 15.76 -6.65 -19.89
C TYR A 11 15.69 -5.23 -20.47
N ALA A 12 15.82 -5.08 -21.79
CA ALA A 12 15.67 -3.80 -22.47
C ALA A 12 14.26 -3.23 -22.29
N TYR A 13 13.23 -4.05 -22.54
CA TYR A 13 11.83 -3.65 -22.32
C TYR A 13 11.57 -3.25 -20.85
N TYR A 14 12.08 -4.03 -19.90
CA TYR A 14 11.98 -3.71 -18.48
C TYR A 14 12.67 -2.38 -18.15
N TYR A 15 13.85 -2.13 -18.71
CA TYR A 15 14.60 -0.89 -18.46
C TYR A 15 13.79 0.34 -18.87
N ASP A 16 13.11 0.27 -20.02
CA ASP A 16 12.21 1.34 -20.48
C ASP A 16 11.04 1.56 -19.51
N LEU A 17 10.41 0.49 -19.02
CA LEU A 17 9.36 0.59 -17.99
C LEU A 17 9.88 1.24 -16.70
N ALA A 18 11.09 0.91 -16.27
CA ALA A 18 11.70 1.50 -15.08
C ALA A 18 11.94 3.02 -15.24
N GLN A 19 12.34 3.47 -16.44
CA GLN A 19 12.47 4.91 -16.73
C GLN A 19 11.11 5.61 -16.76
N GLN A 20 10.09 4.99 -17.37
CA GLN A 20 8.73 5.52 -17.37
C GLN A 20 8.18 5.67 -15.95
N GLN A 21 8.40 4.67 -15.08
CA GLN A 21 8.02 4.73 -13.68
C GLN A 21 8.69 5.90 -12.94
N ARG A 22 9.99 6.14 -13.17
CA ARG A 22 10.68 7.31 -12.59
C ARG A 22 10.06 8.63 -13.06
N SER A 23 9.70 8.74 -14.33
CA SER A 23 9.02 9.91 -14.88
C SER A 23 7.66 10.15 -14.22
N VAL A 24 6.83 9.10 -14.12
CA VAL A 24 5.53 9.13 -13.42
C VAL A 24 5.69 9.59 -11.96
N ILE A 25 6.67 9.06 -11.24
CA ILE A 25 6.90 9.42 -9.83
C ILE A 25 7.42 10.86 -9.71
N SER A 26 8.35 11.29 -10.56
CA SER A 26 8.92 12.64 -10.52
C SER A 26 7.89 13.74 -10.84
N SER A 27 6.94 13.44 -11.72
CA SER A 27 5.84 14.33 -12.12
C SER A 27 4.60 14.24 -11.22
N ASN A 28 4.58 13.29 -10.27
CA ASN A 28 3.43 12.97 -9.42
C ASN A 28 2.18 12.52 -10.18
N ALA A 29 2.35 12.05 -11.42
CA ALA A 29 1.25 11.59 -12.24
C ALA A 29 0.49 10.42 -11.58
N ASP A 30 1.18 9.57 -10.80
CA ASP A 30 0.57 8.50 -10.02
C ASP A 30 -0.43 9.01 -8.97
N VAL A 31 -0.04 10.05 -8.21
CA VAL A 31 -0.89 10.64 -7.17
C VAL A 31 -2.05 11.41 -7.78
N ILE A 32 -1.80 12.16 -8.86
CA ILE A 32 -2.82 12.93 -9.57
C ILE A 32 -3.87 11.99 -10.18
N ALA A 33 -3.43 10.92 -10.85
CA ALA A 33 -4.33 9.92 -11.42
C ALA A 33 -5.18 9.23 -10.35
N PHE A 34 -4.59 8.92 -9.20
CA PHE A 34 -5.35 8.33 -8.10
C PHE A 34 -6.39 9.30 -7.50
N SER A 35 -6.02 10.56 -7.26
CA SER A 35 -6.96 11.60 -6.83
C SER A 35 -8.11 11.78 -7.82
N TYR A 36 -7.79 11.83 -9.12
CA TYR A 36 -8.78 11.89 -10.19
C TYR A 36 -9.74 10.68 -10.14
N ALA A 37 -9.22 9.47 -9.96
CA ALA A 37 -10.02 8.25 -9.89
C ALA A 37 -10.98 8.24 -8.69
N LEU A 38 -10.59 8.79 -7.53
CA LEU A 38 -11.46 8.88 -6.35
C LEU A 38 -12.76 9.66 -6.64
N VAL A 39 -12.66 10.71 -7.46
CA VAL A 39 -13.81 11.55 -7.83
C VAL A 39 -14.64 10.90 -8.95
N HIS A 40 -13.98 10.24 -9.91
CA HIS A 40 -14.65 9.77 -11.13
C HIS A 40 -15.14 8.33 -11.06
N PHE A 41 -14.73 7.55 -10.06
CA PHE A 41 -15.21 6.18 -9.84
C PHE A 41 -16.17 6.15 -8.63
N PRO A 42 -17.46 6.49 -8.82
CA PRO A 42 -18.42 6.65 -7.70
C PRO A 42 -18.67 5.34 -6.93
N PHE A 43 -18.39 4.19 -7.56
CA PHE A 43 -18.54 2.87 -6.96
C PHE A 43 -17.22 2.30 -6.40
N LEU A 44 -16.13 3.07 -6.39
CA LEU A 44 -14.87 2.64 -5.81
C LEU A 44 -15.00 2.54 -4.28
N SER A 45 -15.20 1.32 -3.79
CA SER A 45 -15.37 1.02 -2.36
C SER A 45 -14.13 0.36 -1.72
N LYS A 46 -13.24 -0.21 -2.53
CA LYS A 46 -12.12 -1.03 -2.07
C LYS A 46 -10.80 -0.62 -2.70
N ILE A 47 -9.77 -0.49 -1.87
CA ILE A 47 -8.40 -0.25 -2.31
C ILE A 47 -7.49 -1.33 -1.72
N THR A 48 -6.60 -1.84 -2.58
CA THR A 48 -5.56 -2.80 -2.20
C THR A 48 -4.18 -2.25 -2.56
N ILE A 49 -3.29 -2.17 -1.58
CA ILE A 49 -1.86 -1.88 -1.76
C ILE A 49 -1.12 -3.21 -1.78
N SER A 50 -0.45 -3.52 -2.89
CA SER A 50 0.23 -4.81 -3.11
C SER A 50 1.49 -4.67 -3.96
N SER A 51 2.62 -5.16 -3.45
CA SER A 51 3.91 -5.35 -4.12
C SER A 51 3.96 -6.68 -4.87
N LYS A 52 2.92 -7.51 -4.70
CA LYS A 52 2.82 -8.86 -5.26
C LYS A 52 2.07 -8.93 -6.58
N ALA A 53 1.80 -7.80 -7.23
CA ALA A 53 1.02 -7.75 -8.47
C ALA A 53 1.48 -8.77 -9.52
N HIS A 54 2.79 -8.91 -9.68
CA HIS A 54 3.41 -9.83 -10.63
C HIS A 54 3.30 -11.32 -10.25
N GLY A 55 2.93 -11.67 -9.02
CA GLY A 55 2.69 -13.05 -8.61
C GLY A 55 3.86 -13.99 -8.91
N ARG A 56 3.58 -15.08 -9.63
CA ARG A 56 4.59 -15.98 -10.21
C ARG A 56 4.81 -15.63 -11.68
N LEU A 57 5.93 -16.06 -12.23
CA LEU A 57 6.22 -15.88 -13.66
C LEU A 57 5.03 -16.38 -14.51
N PHE A 58 4.54 -15.52 -15.40
CA PHE A 58 3.35 -15.72 -16.25
C PHE A 58 2.01 -15.96 -15.54
N VAL A 59 1.97 -15.86 -14.20
CA VAL A 59 0.78 -16.04 -13.37
C VAL A 59 0.70 -14.87 -12.38
N PRO A 60 0.29 -13.68 -12.84
CA PRO A 60 0.19 -12.50 -11.98
C PRO A 60 -0.91 -12.69 -10.94
N LEU A 61 -0.70 -12.13 -9.73
CA LEU A 61 -1.74 -12.11 -8.70
C LEU A 61 -2.83 -11.10 -9.04
N TYR A 62 -2.43 -9.97 -9.64
CA TYR A 62 -3.35 -8.95 -10.13
C TYR A 62 -3.07 -8.67 -11.60
N HIS A 63 -4.07 -8.92 -12.44
CA HIS A 63 -4.02 -8.54 -13.86
C HIS A 63 -4.23 -7.04 -14.01
N THR A 64 -3.25 -6.22 -13.61
CA THR A 64 -3.32 -4.76 -13.78
C THR A 64 -3.30 -4.39 -15.27
N PRO A 65 -3.80 -3.21 -15.68
CA PRO A 65 -3.71 -2.76 -17.08
C PRO A 65 -2.29 -2.84 -17.63
N MET A 66 -1.29 -2.48 -16.81
CA MET A 66 0.13 -2.57 -17.17
C MET A 66 0.58 -4.02 -17.40
N ILE A 67 0.25 -4.95 -16.51
CA ILE A 67 0.60 -6.37 -16.68
C ILE A 67 -0.08 -6.99 -17.90
N ARG A 68 -1.32 -6.61 -18.21
CA ARG A 68 -2.03 -7.08 -19.41
C ARG A 68 -1.43 -6.54 -20.72
N ALA A 69 -0.73 -5.43 -20.67
CA ALA A 69 -0.08 -4.81 -21.83
C ALA A 69 1.32 -5.39 -22.11
N PHE A 70 1.81 -6.31 -21.29
CA PHE A 70 3.12 -6.93 -21.50
C PHE A 70 3.15 -7.76 -22.79
N PRO A 71 4.27 -7.71 -23.53
CA PRO A 71 4.47 -8.57 -24.68
C PRO A 71 4.36 -10.06 -24.31
N THR A 72 3.91 -10.86 -25.27
CA THR A 72 3.89 -12.32 -25.09
C THR A 72 5.32 -12.82 -24.88
N GLY A 73 5.54 -13.65 -23.86
CA GLY A 73 6.86 -14.22 -23.57
C GLY A 73 7.78 -13.31 -22.75
N PHE A 74 7.33 -12.11 -22.36
CA PHE A 74 8.12 -11.21 -21.52
C PHE A 74 8.42 -11.81 -20.14
N VAL A 75 9.70 -11.91 -19.80
CA VAL A 75 10.18 -12.36 -18.49
C VAL A 75 10.56 -11.15 -17.65
N TYR A 76 9.73 -10.83 -16.65
CA TYR A 76 10.04 -9.75 -15.73
C TYR A 76 11.30 -10.11 -14.93
N PRO A 77 12.35 -9.25 -14.89
CA PRO A 77 13.59 -9.56 -14.19
C PRO A 77 13.33 -9.62 -12.68
N GLY A 78 13.17 -10.85 -12.18
CA GLY A 78 13.02 -11.09 -10.75
C GLY A 78 14.27 -10.62 -10.01
N SER A 79 14.08 -9.86 -8.93
CA SER A 79 15.10 -9.46 -7.93
C SER A 79 16.17 -8.41 -8.31
N VAL A 80 16.20 -7.86 -9.53
CA VAL A 80 17.26 -6.86 -9.89
C VAL A 80 17.01 -5.47 -9.28
N HIS A 81 15.80 -5.18 -8.81
CA HIS A 81 15.54 -3.96 -8.06
C HIS A 81 14.95 -4.31 -6.70
N VAL A 82 15.84 -4.27 -5.70
CA VAL A 82 15.50 -3.77 -4.36
C VAL A 82 14.50 -2.64 -4.57
N LEU A 83 13.37 -2.71 -3.87
CA LEU A 83 12.41 -1.63 -3.72
C LEU A 83 13.20 -0.38 -3.33
N GLN A 84 13.72 0.36 -4.31
CA GLN A 84 14.41 1.59 -4.05
C GLN A 84 13.28 2.52 -3.69
N ASP A 85 13.06 2.67 -2.38
CA ASP A 85 12.21 3.70 -1.80
C ASP A 85 12.49 4.98 -2.57
N GLN A 86 11.57 5.34 -3.44
CA GLN A 86 11.72 6.55 -4.22
C GLN A 86 11.38 7.70 -3.27
N LYS A 87 12.43 8.41 -2.86
CA LYS A 87 12.36 9.51 -1.90
C LYS A 87 11.52 10.64 -2.50
N ALA A 88 10.23 10.64 -2.20
CA ALA A 88 9.33 11.73 -2.55
C ALA A 88 9.21 12.70 -1.38
N GLN A 89 9.27 14.00 -1.66
CA GLN A 89 9.35 15.05 -0.62
C GLN A 89 8.11 15.96 -0.56
N PHE A 90 7.00 15.60 -1.22
CA PHE A 90 5.91 16.56 -1.50
C PHE A 90 4.54 16.25 -0.87
N LEU A 91 4.19 15.01 -0.51
CA LEU A 91 2.80 14.66 -0.15
C LEU A 91 2.20 15.53 0.97
N TRP A 92 3.04 15.94 1.92
CA TRP A 92 2.67 16.79 3.06
C TRP A 92 3.35 18.17 3.03
N LYS A 93 4.07 18.50 1.95
CA LYS A 93 4.76 19.79 1.84
C LYS A 93 3.73 20.93 1.87
N GLY A 94 3.93 21.88 2.78
CA GLY A 94 3.04 23.04 2.93
C GLY A 94 1.76 22.77 3.74
N ASP A 95 1.52 21.54 4.20
CA ASP A 95 0.48 21.30 5.21
C ASP A 95 0.89 21.99 6.53
N LYS A 96 -0.09 22.53 7.28
CA LYS A 96 0.18 23.23 8.56
C LYS A 96 0.92 22.33 9.54
N ASN A 97 0.53 21.05 9.54
CA ASN A 97 1.15 20.00 10.34
C ASN A 97 2.18 19.20 9.55
N GLY A 98 2.50 19.60 8.31
CA GLY A 98 3.43 18.90 7.43
C GLY A 98 4.89 19.16 7.78
N PRO A 99 5.81 18.42 7.15
CA PRO A 99 7.23 18.56 7.40
C PRO A 99 7.74 19.88 6.81
N ARG A 100 8.41 20.67 7.64
CA ARG A 100 8.96 21.99 7.29
C ARG A 100 10.20 21.91 6.39
N LYS A 101 10.89 20.76 6.37
CA LYS A 101 12.06 20.47 5.54
C LYS A 101 11.78 19.29 4.63
N LYS A 102 12.63 19.13 3.61
CA LYS A 102 12.66 17.94 2.75
C LYS A 102 12.78 16.68 3.62
N TYR A 103 11.91 15.70 3.38
CA TYR A 103 11.82 14.46 4.13
C TYR A 103 11.60 13.29 3.16
N THR A 104 12.04 12.10 3.52
CA THR A 104 11.92 10.92 2.66
C THR A 104 10.63 10.19 2.96
N ILE A 105 9.87 9.87 1.91
CA ILE A 105 8.70 8.99 2.01
C ILE A 105 9.12 7.59 1.59
N GLN A 106 9.01 6.65 2.51
CA GLN A 106 9.06 5.22 2.21
C GLN A 106 7.66 4.75 1.82
N ARG A 107 7.57 3.67 1.02
CA ARG A 107 6.28 3.08 0.62
C ARG A 107 5.32 4.13 0.03
N ARG A 108 5.80 4.92 -0.93
CA ARG A 108 5.09 6.03 -1.59
C ARG A 108 3.63 5.72 -1.91
N GLY A 109 3.35 4.56 -2.51
CA GLY A 109 1.98 4.18 -2.91
C GLY A 109 1.00 4.12 -1.73
N LEU A 110 1.43 3.57 -0.60
CA LEU A 110 0.63 3.53 0.63
C LEU A 110 0.40 4.94 1.19
N CYS A 111 1.47 5.71 1.34
CA CYS A 111 1.41 7.07 1.87
C CYS A 111 0.52 7.98 1.01
N ALA A 112 0.68 7.92 -0.31
CA ALA A 112 -0.13 8.69 -1.24
C ALA A 112 -1.61 8.29 -1.18
N ALA A 113 -1.90 6.99 -1.15
CA ALA A 113 -3.28 6.51 -1.08
C ALA A 113 -3.98 7.01 0.19
N LEU A 114 -3.37 6.81 1.36
CA LEU A 114 -3.91 7.29 2.64
C LEU A 114 -4.09 8.81 2.64
N ARG A 115 -3.09 9.54 2.16
CA ARG A 115 -3.15 11.00 2.09
C ARG A 115 -4.31 11.50 1.22
N MET A 116 -4.50 10.91 0.04
CA MET A 116 -5.60 11.30 -0.84
C MET A 116 -6.95 10.93 -0.21
N LEU A 117 -7.10 9.75 0.39
CA LEU A 117 -8.33 9.36 1.08
C LEU A 117 -8.65 10.25 2.31
N ALA A 118 -7.63 10.71 3.01
CA ALA A 118 -7.78 11.61 4.15
C ALA A 118 -8.19 13.03 3.74
N LYS A 119 -7.69 13.52 2.59
CA LYS A 119 -7.97 14.90 2.11
C LYS A 119 -9.20 15.00 1.21
N HIS A 120 -9.55 13.95 0.47
CA HIS A 120 -10.72 13.93 -0.39
C HIS A 120 -11.92 13.36 0.38
N GLY A 121 -12.78 14.23 0.89
CA GLY A 121 -13.99 13.81 1.62
C GLY A 121 -15.00 13.05 0.73
N ASP A 122 -15.03 13.36 -0.56
CA ASP A 122 -16.00 12.83 -1.51
C ASP A 122 -15.51 11.55 -2.21
N HIS A 123 -15.52 10.45 -1.48
CA HIS A 123 -15.30 9.10 -2.02
C HIS A 123 -16.09 8.06 -1.22
N LYS A 124 -16.34 6.88 -1.81
CA LYS A 124 -17.09 5.78 -1.17
C LYS A 124 -16.22 4.63 -0.67
N VAL A 125 -14.91 4.81 -0.63
CA VAL A 125 -13.97 3.82 -0.09
C VAL A 125 -14.30 3.49 1.36
N SER A 126 -14.65 2.23 1.60
CA SER A 126 -15.00 1.67 2.90
C SER A 126 -14.09 0.50 3.32
N GLU A 127 -13.34 -0.06 2.37
CA GLU A 127 -12.37 -1.13 2.59
C GLU A 127 -10.95 -0.73 2.11
N PHE A 128 -9.97 -0.86 3.01
CA PHE A 128 -8.55 -0.63 2.70
C PHE A 128 -7.71 -1.86 3.07
N ILE A 129 -6.95 -2.39 2.12
CA ILE A 129 -6.19 -3.63 2.26
C ILE A 129 -4.72 -3.35 1.99
N ILE A 130 -3.84 -3.78 2.90
CA ILE A 130 -2.38 -3.75 2.73
C ILE A 130 -1.89 -5.19 2.69
N GLU A 131 -1.41 -5.63 1.52
CA GLU A 131 -0.91 -7.00 1.30
C GLU A 131 0.60 -7.14 1.35
N ASP A 132 1.29 -6.02 1.43
CA ASP A 132 2.74 -5.96 1.40
C ASP A 132 3.31 -6.52 2.71
N TYR A 133 4.31 -7.39 2.59
CA TYR A 133 5.31 -7.60 3.61
C TYR A 133 6.65 -7.25 2.98
N GLU A 134 7.35 -6.25 3.49
CA GLU A 134 8.74 -6.10 3.11
C GLU A 134 9.60 -6.91 4.08
N LYS A 135 10.47 -7.76 3.52
CA LYS A 135 11.55 -8.41 4.25
C LYS A 135 12.66 -7.38 4.49
N PHE A 136 12.51 -6.53 5.49
CA PHE A 136 13.62 -5.73 6.01
C PHE A 136 13.59 -5.72 7.54
N ASP A 137 14.79 -5.56 8.10
CA ASP A 137 15.18 -5.90 9.47
C ASP A 137 14.30 -5.27 10.57
N ARG A 138 14.20 -6.02 11.67
CA ARG A 138 13.67 -5.79 13.04
C ARG A 138 12.65 -4.70 13.46
N ASP A 139 12.28 -3.70 12.67
CA ASP A 139 11.37 -2.60 13.10
C ASP A 139 10.10 -2.48 12.23
N TRP A 140 9.30 -3.55 12.22
CA TRP A 140 8.25 -3.82 11.24
C TRP A 140 6.86 -3.33 11.67
N MET A 141 6.53 -2.08 11.38
CA MET A 141 5.12 -1.70 11.21
C MET A 141 4.84 -1.22 9.79
N LEU A 142 3.81 -1.80 9.18
CA LEU A 142 3.29 -1.47 7.84
C LEU A 142 2.99 0.03 7.67
N VAL A 143 2.63 0.67 8.77
CA VAL A 143 2.55 2.11 8.99
C VAL A 143 3.21 2.31 10.35
N ASP A 144 4.20 3.20 10.49
CA ASP A 144 4.68 3.57 11.83
C ASP A 144 3.52 4.25 12.57
N VAL A 145 2.83 3.46 13.39
CA VAL A 145 1.71 3.92 14.21
C VAL A 145 2.14 4.31 15.61
N LYS A 146 3.41 4.08 15.97
CA LYS A 146 3.94 4.45 17.30
C LYS A 146 4.30 5.92 17.33
N THR A 147 4.96 6.38 16.29
CA THR A 147 5.36 7.78 16.17
C THR A 147 4.22 8.59 15.58
N PRO A 148 3.83 9.71 16.20
CA PRO A 148 2.98 10.69 15.54
C PRO A 148 3.63 11.11 14.21
N GLY A 149 2.88 11.00 13.12
CA GLY A 149 3.39 11.23 11.78
C GLY A 149 2.27 11.28 10.77
N HIS A 150 2.52 11.93 9.64
CA HIS A 150 1.44 12.27 8.69
C HIS A 150 0.70 11.04 8.15
N THR A 151 1.41 9.94 7.87
CA THR A 151 0.77 8.68 7.43
C THR A 151 -0.17 8.12 8.48
N ARG A 152 0.21 8.19 9.77
CA ARG A 152 -0.64 7.77 10.90
C ARG A 152 -1.87 8.66 11.02
N ASP A 153 -1.71 9.98 10.87
CA ASP A 153 -2.81 10.95 10.96
C ASP A 153 -3.79 10.79 9.79
N ASP A 154 -3.28 10.58 8.58
CA ASP A 154 -4.10 10.30 7.40
C ASP A 154 -4.87 8.97 7.56
N LEU A 155 -4.20 7.93 8.08
CA LEU A 155 -4.87 6.66 8.42
C LEU A 155 -5.96 6.87 9.48
N ALA A 156 -5.67 7.59 10.55
CA ALA A 156 -6.66 7.90 11.58
C ALA A 156 -7.86 8.66 11.02
N THR A 157 -7.62 9.59 10.10
CA THR A 157 -8.68 10.33 9.40
C THR A 157 -9.56 9.41 8.56
N LEU A 158 -8.95 8.48 7.79
CA LEU A 158 -9.67 7.49 7.00
C LEU A 158 -10.56 6.59 7.90
N ILE A 159 -9.99 6.04 8.98
CA ILE A 159 -10.72 5.12 9.85
C ILE A 159 -11.85 5.86 10.61
N LYS A 160 -11.72 7.16 10.89
CA LYS A 160 -12.77 7.95 11.54
C LYS A 160 -14.00 8.20 10.67
N ARG A 161 -13.94 7.93 9.36
CA ARG A 161 -15.09 8.12 8.46
C ARG A 161 -16.23 7.17 8.85
N PRO A 162 -17.49 7.65 8.87
CA PRO A 162 -18.64 6.85 9.31
C PRO A 162 -18.87 5.61 8.43
N ASP A 163 -18.61 5.71 7.13
CA ASP A 163 -18.85 4.63 6.16
C ASP A 163 -17.64 3.66 6.05
N PHE A 164 -16.52 3.95 6.73
CA PHE A 164 -15.35 3.08 6.68
C PHE A 164 -15.45 1.97 7.71
N HIS A 165 -15.35 0.71 7.27
CA HIS A 165 -15.64 -0.44 8.13
C HIS A 165 -14.60 -1.56 8.07
N THR A 166 -13.61 -1.48 7.16
CA THR A 166 -12.64 -2.57 7.01
C THR A 166 -11.24 -2.08 6.71
N LEU A 167 -10.33 -2.35 7.63
CA LEU A 167 -8.88 -2.32 7.41
C LEU A 167 -8.36 -3.75 7.46
N THR A 168 -7.64 -4.17 6.43
CA THR A 168 -7.02 -5.50 6.36
C THR A 168 -5.52 -5.37 6.24
N LEU A 169 -4.78 -6.03 7.14
CA LEU A 169 -3.32 -6.12 7.08
C LEU A 169 -2.93 -7.59 6.87
N LYS A 170 -2.21 -7.89 5.78
CA LYS A 170 -1.64 -9.22 5.55
C LYS A 170 -0.19 -9.25 6.03
N VAL A 171 0.20 -10.32 6.72
CA VAL A 171 1.54 -10.49 7.32
C VAL A 171 2.12 -11.86 6.97
N ASP A 172 3.41 -11.92 6.63
CA ASP A 172 4.11 -13.19 6.33
C ASP A 172 4.30 -14.03 7.62
N ARG A 173 4.12 -15.35 7.46
CA ARG A 173 4.36 -16.41 8.45
C ARG A 173 5.75 -16.38 9.10
N LYS A 174 6.78 -15.79 8.49
CA LYS A 174 8.10 -15.63 9.17
C LYS A 174 8.10 -14.51 10.22
N GLY A 175 7.29 -13.47 10.05
CA GLY A 175 7.03 -12.46 11.10
C GLY A 175 6.09 -12.97 12.21
N TYR A 176 5.27 -13.98 11.89
CA TYR A 176 4.33 -14.64 12.80
C TYR A 176 4.97 -15.26 14.04
N LYS A 177 6.18 -15.82 13.93
CA LYS A 177 6.85 -16.50 15.07
C LYS A 177 7.38 -15.55 16.15
N TRP A 178 7.44 -14.24 15.91
CA TRP A 178 8.04 -13.27 16.84
C TRP A 178 7.16 -12.04 17.14
N GLY A 179 6.00 -11.86 16.49
CA GLY A 179 5.32 -10.56 16.45
C GLY A 179 3.79 -10.50 16.55
N GLU A 180 3.05 -11.64 16.57
CA GLU A 180 1.56 -11.63 16.61
C GLU A 180 1.04 -10.78 17.77
N GLY A 181 1.51 -11.03 19.00
CA GLY A 181 1.02 -10.29 20.18
C GLY A 181 1.31 -8.80 20.10
N LYS A 182 2.49 -8.42 19.61
CA LYS A 182 2.95 -7.02 19.62
C LYS A 182 2.25 -6.16 18.56
N VAL A 183 2.17 -6.62 17.31
CA VAL A 183 1.48 -5.87 16.23
C VAL A 183 -0.02 -5.77 16.51
N LEU A 184 -0.62 -6.84 17.04
CA LEU A 184 -2.03 -6.83 17.40
C LEU A 184 -2.28 -5.86 18.56
N VAL A 185 -1.50 -5.92 19.64
CA VAL A 185 -1.64 -4.98 20.77
C VAL A 185 -1.45 -3.54 20.31
N GLU A 186 -0.43 -3.25 19.49
CA GLU A 186 -0.15 -1.88 19.02
C GLU A 186 -1.24 -1.34 18.09
N MET A 187 -1.77 -2.17 17.16
CA MET A 187 -2.92 -1.77 16.35
C MET A 187 -4.18 -1.63 17.21
N ARG A 188 -4.38 -2.48 18.22
CA ARG A 188 -5.50 -2.37 19.15
C ARG A 188 -5.44 -1.07 19.91
N GLU A 189 -4.30 -0.78 20.52
CA GLU A 189 -4.04 0.45 21.28
C GLU A 189 -4.22 1.68 20.41
N LEU A 190 -3.72 1.65 19.16
CA LEU A 190 -3.95 2.74 18.21
C LEU A 190 -5.45 2.94 17.95
N PHE A 191 -6.19 1.87 17.63
CA PHE A 191 -7.62 1.96 17.36
C PHE A 191 -8.38 2.45 18.61
N CYS A 192 -8.11 1.88 19.79
CA CYS A 192 -8.67 2.33 21.05
C CYS A 192 -8.35 3.81 21.34
N ALA A 193 -7.11 4.26 21.11
CA ALA A 193 -6.70 5.65 21.31
C ALA A 193 -7.33 6.60 20.29
N ILE A 194 -7.56 6.15 19.05
CA ILE A 194 -8.20 6.94 17.98
C ILE A 194 -9.69 7.13 18.27
N PHE A 195 -10.37 6.09 18.76
CA PHE A 195 -11.84 6.07 18.87
C PHE A 195 -12.37 6.43 20.26
N GLY A 196 -11.62 6.20 21.33
CA GLY A 196 -12.01 6.53 22.71
C GLY A 196 -13.33 5.91 23.20
N LEU A 197 -14.02 5.12 22.37
CA LEU A 197 -15.34 4.54 22.59
C LEU A 197 -15.50 3.22 21.83
N PRO A 198 -16.37 2.31 22.31
CA PRO A 198 -16.64 1.06 21.65
C PRO A 198 -17.28 1.19 20.27
N ARG A 199 -16.58 0.70 19.25
CA ARG A 199 -17.13 0.38 17.94
C ARG A 199 -16.71 -1.03 17.57
N THR A 200 -17.63 -1.81 17.02
CA THR A 200 -17.33 -3.13 16.49
C THR A 200 -16.56 -2.98 15.19
N TRP A 201 -15.28 -3.32 15.20
CA TRP A 201 -14.41 -3.24 14.03
C TRP A 201 -14.15 -4.63 13.47
N SER A 202 -14.31 -4.79 12.14
CA SER A 202 -13.77 -5.96 11.46
C SER A 202 -12.33 -5.66 11.06
N PHE A 203 -11.39 -6.06 11.92
CA PHE A 203 -9.98 -6.06 11.61
C PHE A 203 -9.60 -7.45 11.08
N ARG A 204 -9.27 -7.54 9.79
CA ARG A 204 -8.90 -8.83 9.19
C ARG A 204 -7.38 -8.95 9.15
N PHE A 205 -6.88 -9.96 9.84
CA PHE A 205 -5.48 -10.34 9.81
C PHE A 205 -5.34 -11.59 8.94
N TRP A 206 -4.44 -11.55 7.96
CA TRP A 206 -4.18 -12.69 7.08
C TRP A 206 -2.74 -13.15 7.24
N THR A 207 -2.56 -14.45 7.42
CA THR A 207 -1.26 -15.12 7.27
C THR A 207 -1.36 -16.11 6.13
N ASP A 208 -0.24 -16.41 5.47
CA ASP A 208 -0.20 -17.24 4.25
C ASP A 208 -0.74 -18.68 4.44
N ASP A 209 -1.04 -19.09 5.67
CA ASP A 209 -1.42 -20.45 6.06
C ASP A 209 -2.70 -20.57 6.91
N ARG A 210 -3.33 -19.46 7.37
CA ARG A 210 -4.62 -19.49 8.11
C ARG A 210 -5.42 -18.19 7.93
N ASN A 211 -6.73 -18.33 7.76
CA ASN A 211 -7.67 -17.22 7.89
C ASN A 211 -8.02 -17.04 9.38
N LYS A 212 -7.53 -15.97 10.02
CA LYS A 212 -8.04 -15.54 11.32
C LYS A 212 -8.73 -14.19 11.15
N ASN A 213 -10.05 -14.23 11.01
CA ASN A 213 -10.85 -13.02 11.22
C ASN A 213 -10.87 -12.76 12.73
N ILE A 214 -10.17 -11.72 13.18
CA ILE A 214 -10.19 -11.33 14.58
C ILE A 214 -11.08 -10.08 14.69
N GLN A 215 -12.32 -10.28 15.13
CA GLN A 215 -13.19 -9.15 15.42
C GLN A 215 -12.85 -8.58 16.79
N TRP A 216 -12.58 -7.29 16.85
CA TRP A 216 -12.34 -6.59 18.11
C TRP A 216 -13.45 -5.58 18.34
N THR A 217 -13.92 -5.56 19.58
CA THR A 217 -14.71 -4.46 20.11
C THR A 217 -13.72 -3.62 20.91
N CYS A 218 -13.51 -2.37 20.48
CA CYS A 218 -12.82 -1.38 21.32
C CYS A 218 -13.77 -0.84 22.38
#